data_AF-A0A2S9XX37-F1
#
_entry.id   AF-A0A2S9XX37-F1
#
_cell.length_a   1.000
_cell.length_b   1.000
_cell.length_c   1.000
_cell.angle_alpha   90.00
_cell.angle_beta   90.00
_cell.angle_gamma   90.00
#
_symmetry.space_group_name_H-M   'P 1'
#
loop_
_entity.id
_entity.type
_entity.pdbx_description
1 polymer ?
#
loop_
_entity_poly.entity_id
_entity_poly.type
_entity_poly.pdbx_seq_one_letter_code
_entity_poly.pdbx_strand_id
1 'polypeptide(L)'
;MTRLGRASHLAVALVGVVGAISACGVGQTGAFEAEEALNTDAGGSADDGDPLSDATPARGISIVEVEINQGTRIPIGFGGEWVDGPERTGFLIASRDSLMRIHYAVDEGWAPREIEARLTLEFPDGSTKSFTDTRFVEHDSNRKNLTAGPFFFGLIADDGQTIAGTRYHVELWETVGGLGEGFEEGDWANPAAGSELIGFESVPMQIKTLLVPITYGGVTAGVDDATLETVVNNLYEQNPATEILWDVHPPVDYPGQLNSLGSLLPVMAELRSDEGADPNVYYHALVDVGSQSLGGTLGISYLANDSKTDGGSRVSATVLFAPDPTIAADTYTHETGHAQGLNHVECPNADSANPDPSYPYANGRIGNWGFGIRRFLMYDPDDAFDYMSYCSPSWVSDWTWNKTYQRIKTLTSWDFEGASGEPGAVEQLLVGAIYPDGTREWWTMPGAVDPRRVSGLDRFEFEVDGELVGAYGDVSVLSDGQTQWVKVALPAAIDELDSITHFRAGDSEAQGEGGRAIEPASLARRGAASARASAWRPSFRIYRP
;
A
#
# COMPACT_ATOMS: atom_id res chain seq x y z
N MET A 1 38.73 15.25 59.19
CA MET A 1 38.17 13.89 59.30
C MET A 1 37.14 13.74 58.18
N THR A 2 37.51 13.21 57.01
CA THR A 2 37.28 11.80 56.55
C THR A 2 35.78 11.47 56.45
N ARG A 3 35.16 11.00 55.36
CA ARG A 3 35.49 10.15 54.18
C ARG A 3 34.27 10.27 53.22
N LEU A 4 34.32 10.37 51.89
CA LEU A 4 34.70 9.41 50.83
C LEU A 4 34.10 7.99 50.93
N GLY A 5 33.21 7.68 49.99
CA GLY A 5 32.73 6.35 49.61
C GLY A 5 31.39 6.47 48.89
N ARG A 6 31.08 5.82 47.77
CA ARG A 6 31.81 5.01 46.78
C ARG A 6 30.71 4.66 45.76
N ALA A 7 30.88 5.00 44.48
CA ALA A 7 30.00 4.47 43.43
C ALA A 7 30.37 2.99 43.17
N SER A 8 29.36 2.12 43.12
CA SER A 8 29.51 0.71 42.80
C SER A 8 29.24 0.51 41.32
N HIS A 9 30.29 0.29 40.53
CA HIS A 9 30.18 -0.28 39.20
C HIS A 9 29.90 -1.78 39.33
N LEU A 10 28.75 -2.24 38.84
CA LEU A 10 28.48 -3.64 38.60
C LEU A 10 28.77 -3.92 37.12
N ALA A 11 29.90 -4.57 36.85
CA ALA A 11 30.20 -5.17 35.56
C ALA A 11 29.45 -6.51 35.48
N VAL A 12 28.52 -6.64 34.54
CA VAL A 12 27.95 -7.94 34.16
C VAL A 12 28.72 -8.44 32.94
N ALA A 13 29.41 -9.57 33.15
CA ALA A 13 30.10 -10.30 32.11
C ALA A 13 29.08 -10.99 31.20
N LEU A 14 29.10 -10.67 29.90
CA LEU A 14 28.43 -11.47 28.87
C LEU A 14 29.23 -12.77 28.66
N VAL A 15 28.66 -13.89 29.09
CA VAL A 15 29.08 -15.22 28.65
C VAL A 15 28.28 -15.56 27.41
N GLY A 16 28.97 -15.62 26.26
CA GLY A 16 28.38 -16.03 25.00
C GLY A 16 28.06 -17.53 25.00
N VAL A 17 26.79 -17.85 24.74
CA VAL A 17 26.36 -19.16 24.28
C VAL A 17 25.75 -18.95 22.90
N VAL A 18 26.43 -19.50 21.89
CA VAL A 18 26.00 -19.47 20.49
C VAL A 18 24.92 -20.53 20.31
N GLY A 19 23.70 -20.09 20.03
CA GLY A 19 22.59 -20.91 19.52
C GLY A 19 21.99 -20.20 18.31
N ALA A 20 22.06 -20.83 17.15
CA ALA A 20 21.52 -20.31 15.89
C ALA A 20 19.98 -20.37 15.91
N ILE A 21 19.34 -19.22 15.70
CA ILE A 21 17.88 -19.06 15.52
C ILE A 21 17.67 -18.09 14.35
N SER A 22 16.97 -18.54 13.30
CA SER A 22 16.37 -17.67 12.28
C SER A 22 15.13 -17.00 12.86
N ALA A 23 15.17 -15.69 13.08
CA ALA A 23 14.02 -14.77 13.18
C ALA A 23 14.50 -13.33 13.44
N CYS A 24 13.94 -12.38 12.68
CA CYS A 24 13.76 -10.95 12.93
C CYS A 24 14.83 -10.20 13.75
N GLY A 25 15.72 -9.49 13.05
CA GLY A 25 16.54 -8.43 13.62
C GLY A 25 15.91 -7.06 13.40
N VAL A 26 15.36 -6.48 14.46
CA VAL A 26 14.83 -5.12 14.52
C VAL A 26 16.00 -4.11 14.41
N GLY A 27 15.96 -3.28 13.38
CA GLY A 27 16.75 -2.05 13.32
C GLY A 27 16.01 -0.95 14.08
N GLN A 28 16.63 -0.47 15.16
CA GLN A 28 16.21 0.68 15.95
C GLN A 28 15.86 1.84 15.02
N THR A 29 14.59 2.27 15.01
CA THR A 29 14.21 3.57 14.45
C THR A 29 14.95 4.63 15.25
N GLY A 30 16.01 5.18 14.68
CA GLY A 30 16.51 6.47 15.12
C GLY A 30 15.38 7.46 14.90
N ALA A 31 14.70 7.83 15.98
CA ALA A 31 13.88 9.02 16.01
C ALA A 31 14.81 10.18 15.64
N PHE A 32 14.78 10.60 14.37
CA PHE A 32 15.26 11.92 14.03
C PHE A 32 14.26 12.86 14.69
N GLU A 33 14.73 13.57 15.72
CA GLU A 33 14.03 14.70 16.31
C GLU A 33 13.76 15.72 15.19
N ALA A 34 12.57 15.62 14.58
CA ALA A 34 12.03 16.62 13.66
C ALA A 34 11.19 17.66 14.43
N GLU A 35 11.45 17.84 15.72
CA GLU A 35 10.63 18.68 16.60
C GLU A 35 11.01 20.18 16.58
N GLU A 36 11.99 20.59 15.76
CA GLU A 36 12.46 21.99 15.75
C GLU A 36 12.78 22.55 14.35
N ALA A 37 11.95 22.27 13.33
CA ALA A 37 12.16 22.84 11.98
C ALA A 37 10.94 23.44 11.27
N LEU A 38 9.71 23.36 11.81
CA LEU A 38 8.52 23.79 11.07
C LEU A 38 7.62 24.75 11.85
N ASN A 39 8.26 25.75 12.46
CA ASN A 39 7.60 27.04 12.68
C ASN A 39 8.11 28.10 11.69
N THR A 40 8.44 27.66 10.47
CA THR A 40 8.68 28.55 9.35
C THR A 40 7.58 28.30 8.33
N ASP A 41 6.83 29.35 8.01
CA ASP A 41 6.06 29.44 6.78
C ASP A 41 7.01 29.15 5.61
N ALA A 42 7.08 27.89 5.19
CA ALA A 42 7.59 27.48 3.89
C ALA A 42 6.41 27.07 3.01
N GLY A 43 5.30 27.80 3.12
CA GLY A 43 4.30 27.88 2.07
C GLY A 43 4.81 28.90 1.07
N GLY A 44 5.00 28.50 -0.19
CA GLY A 44 5.23 29.43 -1.28
C GLY A 44 4.14 30.51 -1.22
N SER A 45 4.55 31.74 -0.91
CA SER A 45 3.62 32.87 -0.88
C SER A 45 3.16 33.09 -2.31
N ALA A 46 1.84 33.13 -2.53
CA ALA A 46 1.29 33.73 -3.73
C ALA A 46 1.56 35.24 -3.61
N ASP A 47 2.69 35.69 -4.14
CA ASP A 47 3.04 37.10 -4.16
C ASP A 47 2.47 37.74 -5.44
N ASP A 48 1.63 38.77 -5.26
CA ASP A 48 1.21 39.69 -6.33
C ASP A 48 2.31 40.76 -6.58
N GLY A 49 3.57 40.42 -6.29
CA GLY A 49 4.73 41.29 -6.40
C GLY A 49 4.99 41.66 -7.86
N ASP A 50 5.05 42.97 -8.13
CA ASP A 50 5.47 43.54 -9.42
C ASP A 50 6.77 42.84 -9.88
N PRO A 51 6.89 42.38 -11.13
CA PRO A 51 8.10 41.72 -11.60
C PRO A 51 9.30 42.62 -11.37
N LEU A 52 10.34 42.11 -10.70
CA LEU A 52 11.63 42.77 -10.55
C LEU A 52 12.05 43.29 -11.92
N SER A 53 12.16 44.61 -12.09
CA SER A 53 12.28 45.26 -13.39
C SER A 53 13.56 44.91 -14.18
N ASP A 54 14.45 44.12 -13.58
CA ASP A 54 15.74 43.66 -14.09
C ASP A 54 15.93 42.13 -14.00
N ALA A 55 14.86 41.33 -13.81
CA ALA A 55 14.95 39.88 -13.77
C ALA A 55 15.37 39.32 -15.13
N THR A 56 16.50 38.60 -15.17
CA THR A 56 17.01 37.91 -16.37
C THR A 56 17.05 36.40 -16.12
N PRO A 57 16.88 35.57 -17.16
CA PRO A 57 17.06 34.13 -17.04
C PRO A 57 18.38 33.77 -16.36
N ALA A 58 18.33 32.82 -15.41
CA ALA A 58 19.52 32.36 -14.72
C ALA A 58 20.49 31.69 -15.70
N ARG A 59 21.79 32.01 -15.57
CA ARG A 59 22.86 31.47 -16.41
C ARG A 59 23.87 30.70 -15.60
N GLY A 60 24.54 29.72 -16.18
CA GLY A 60 25.48 28.85 -15.45
C GLY A 60 24.80 27.86 -14.48
N ILE A 61 23.48 27.72 -14.59
CA ILE A 61 22.65 26.75 -13.87
C ILE A 61 21.66 26.17 -14.88
N SER A 62 21.47 24.86 -14.85
CA SER A 62 20.54 24.15 -15.73
C SER A 62 19.62 23.25 -14.92
N ILE A 63 18.32 23.31 -15.20
CA ILE A 63 17.36 22.31 -14.77
C ILE A 63 17.82 20.97 -15.36
N VAL A 64 18.00 19.96 -14.52
CA VAL A 64 18.32 18.61 -14.97
C VAL A 64 17.09 17.72 -14.98
N GLU A 65 16.11 17.99 -14.11
CA GLU A 65 14.88 17.23 -14.01
C GLU A 65 13.78 18.00 -13.27
N VAL A 66 12.55 17.86 -13.75
CA VAL A 66 11.35 18.19 -12.98
C VAL A 66 10.58 16.90 -12.69
N GLU A 67 10.27 16.66 -11.41
CA GLU A 67 9.50 15.48 -10.98
C GLU A 67 8.27 15.88 -10.18
N ILE A 68 7.29 14.98 -10.17
CA ILE A 68 6.19 14.95 -9.20
C ILE A 68 6.35 13.70 -8.35
N ASN A 69 6.15 13.83 -7.03
CA ASN A 69 6.17 12.72 -6.10
C ASN A 69 4.89 12.71 -5.24
N GLN A 70 4.14 11.62 -5.32
CA GLN A 70 2.90 11.37 -4.55
C GLN A 70 3.02 10.12 -3.65
N GLY A 71 4.22 9.54 -3.59
CA GLY A 71 4.54 8.25 -3.00
C GLY A 71 5.81 7.71 -3.67
N THR A 72 5.84 7.72 -5.01
CA THR A 72 7.03 7.47 -5.81
C THR A 72 7.31 8.64 -6.76
N ARG A 73 8.59 8.87 -7.06
CA ARG A 73 9.06 9.83 -8.06
C ARG A 73 8.55 9.47 -9.45
N ILE A 74 7.96 10.45 -10.13
CA ILE A 74 7.57 10.39 -11.54
C ILE A 74 8.15 11.62 -12.25
N PRO A 75 9.18 11.45 -13.11
CA PRO A 75 9.71 12.54 -13.91
C PRO A 75 8.68 13.05 -14.91
N ILE A 76 8.58 14.38 -15.02
CA ILE A 76 7.71 15.06 -16.00
C ILE A 76 8.51 15.94 -16.98
N GLY A 77 9.80 16.15 -16.73
CA GLY A 77 10.71 16.88 -17.62
C GLY A 77 12.19 16.57 -17.33
N PHE A 78 13.03 16.67 -18.36
CA PHE A 78 14.49 16.57 -18.27
C PHE A 78 15.13 17.70 -19.09
N GLY A 79 16.05 18.47 -18.50
CA GLY A 79 16.57 19.66 -19.19
C GLY A 79 15.44 20.63 -19.54
N GLY A 80 15.46 21.15 -20.76
CA GLY A 80 14.34 21.89 -21.35
C GLY A 80 13.19 21.03 -21.90
N GLU A 81 13.31 19.70 -21.91
CA GLU A 81 12.34 18.82 -22.57
C GLU A 81 11.23 18.33 -21.61
N TRP A 82 10.01 18.20 -22.14
CA TRP A 82 8.87 17.61 -21.45
C TRP A 82 8.82 16.08 -21.66
N VAL A 83 8.36 15.35 -20.65
CA VAL A 83 8.16 13.89 -20.72
C VAL A 83 6.67 13.57 -20.87
N ASP A 84 6.31 12.96 -22.01
CA ASP A 84 4.94 12.54 -22.29
C ASP A 84 4.51 11.37 -21.39
N GLY A 85 3.21 11.25 -21.13
CA GLY A 85 2.63 10.23 -20.25
C GLY A 85 3.13 8.80 -20.50
N PRO A 86 3.15 8.29 -21.74
CA PRO A 86 3.64 6.95 -22.05
C PRO A 86 5.13 6.69 -21.72
N GLU A 87 5.93 7.76 -21.57
CA GLU A 87 7.36 7.68 -21.27
C GLU A 87 7.66 7.75 -19.76
N ARG A 88 6.63 7.96 -18.94
CA ARG A 88 6.77 8.12 -17.49
C ARG A 88 6.88 6.78 -16.77
N THR A 89 7.55 6.81 -15.63
CA THR A 89 7.73 5.64 -14.75
C THR A 89 6.46 5.24 -14.00
N GLY A 90 5.41 6.09 -13.97
CA GLY A 90 4.14 5.75 -13.35
C GLY A 90 3.04 6.79 -13.54
N PHE A 91 1.87 6.50 -12.95
CA PHE A 91 0.67 7.33 -13.03
C PHE A 91 0.60 8.37 -11.91
N LEU A 92 0.19 9.60 -12.25
CA LEU A 92 -0.08 10.67 -11.31
C LEU A 92 -1.59 10.77 -11.04
N ILE A 93 -1.97 10.88 -9.77
CA ILE A 93 -3.36 10.83 -9.34
C ILE A 93 -3.87 12.25 -9.10
N ALA A 94 -5.02 12.61 -9.68
CA ALA A 94 -5.64 13.90 -9.40
C ALA A 94 -6.14 13.98 -7.94
N SER A 95 -6.44 15.18 -7.46
CA SER A 95 -7.03 15.42 -6.13
C SER A 95 -6.21 14.82 -4.99
N ARG A 96 -4.89 14.81 -5.15
CA ARG A 96 -3.93 14.31 -4.16
C ARG A 96 -2.78 15.30 -4.05
N ASP A 97 -2.39 15.61 -2.81
CA ASP A 97 -1.23 16.46 -2.56
C ASP A 97 0.02 15.87 -3.22
N SER A 98 0.81 16.74 -3.81
CA SER A 98 1.97 16.33 -4.61
C SER A 98 3.16 17.21 -4.34
N LEU A 99 4.34 16.62 -4.27
CA LEU A 99 5.59 17.37 -4.22
C LEU A 99 6.15 17.50 -5.64
N MET A 100 6.23 18.73 -6.17
CA MET A 100 7.02 19.02 -7.35
C MET A 100 8.45 19.37 -6.93
N ARG A 101 9.46 18.76 -7.55
CA ARG A 101 10.88 19.13 -7.33
C ARG A 101 11.58 19.46 -8.62
N ILE A 102 12.38 20.51 -8.59
CA ILE A 102 13.16 21.03 -9.71
C ILE A 102 14.63 20.82 -9.37
N HIS A 103 15.18 19.76 -9.94
CA HIS A 103 16.59 19.44 -9.82
C HIS A 103 17.39 20.27 -10.80
N TYR A 104 18.56 20.73 -10.37
CA TYR A 104 19.47 21.52 -11.18
C TYR A 104 20.93 21.09 -10.98
N ALA A 105 21.76 21.45 -11.94
CA ALA A 105 23.23 21.40 -11.87
C ALA A 105 23.81 22.77 -12.19
N VAL A 106 24.98 23.08 -11.64
CA VAL A 106 25.69 24.34 -11.87
C VAL A 106 26.96 24.12 -12.67
N ASP A 107 27.31 25.08 -13.51
CA ASP A 107 28.47 25.01 -14.40
C ASP A 107 29.80 25.11 -13.64
N GLU A 108 30.88 24.64 -14.27
CA GLU A 108 32.23 24.86 -13.74
C GLU A 108 32.53 26.37 -13.59
N GLY A 109 33.06 26.75 -12.43
CA GLY A 109 33.31 28.15 -12.11
C GLY A 109 32.12 28.89 -11.51
N TRP A 110 31.01 28.19 -11.24
CA TRP A 110 29.83 28.73 -10.56
C TRP A 110 30.19 29.63 -9.38
N ALA A 111 29.61 30.83 -9.38
CA ALA A 111 29.66 31.74 -8.26
C ALA A 111 28.36 31.59 -7.43
N PRO A 112 28.44 31.11 -6.17
CA PRO A 112 27.27 30.95 -5.32
C PRO A 112 26.45 32.22 -5.17
N ARG A 113 25.14 32.11 -5.39
CA ARG A 113 24.21 33.25 -5.37
C ARG A 113 22.77 32.80 -5.23
N GLU A 114 21.89 33.77 -5.00
CA GLU A 114 20.45 33.53 -4.95
C GLU A 114 19.89 33.33 -6.37
N ILE A 115 19.08 32.29 -6.51
CA ILE A 115 18.30 31.97 -7.71
C ILE A 115 16.85 31.82 -7.29
N GLU A 116 15.94 32.38 -8.08
CA GLU A 116 14.50 32.26 -7.90
C GLU A 116 13.94 31.26 -8.90
N ALA A 117 13.37 30.17 -8.42
CA ALA A 117 12.55 29.29 -9.22
C ALA A 117 11.12 29.83 -9.26
N ARG A 118 10.53 29.93 -10.45
CA ARG A 118 9.13 30.31 -10.67
C ARG A 118 8.39 29.12 -11.24
N LEU A 119 7.27 28.75 -10.65
CA LEU A 119 6.33 27.76 -11.18
C LEU A 119 5.06 28.49 -11.60
N THR A 120 4.64 28.30 -12.85
CA THR A 120 3.31 28.68 -13.33
C THR A 120 2.50 27.43 -13.60
N LEU A 121 1.31 27.34 -12.99
CA LEU A 121 0.29 26.36 -13.29
C LEU A 121 -0.77 27.00 -14.19
N GLU A 122 -1.14 26.31 -15.27
CA GLU A 122 -2.29 26.67 -16.10
C GLU A 122 -3.37 25.60 -15.94
N PHE A 123 -4.57 26.03 -15.58
CA PHE A 123 -5.69 25.14 -15.30
C PHE A 123 -6.60 24.96 -16.54
N PRO A 124 -7.38 23.87 -16.61
CA PRO A 124 -8.27 23.60 -17.75
C PRO A 124 -9.33 24.67 -18.02
N ASP A 125 -9.67 25.49 -17.03
CA ASP A 125 -10.61 26.61 -17.16
C ASP A 125 -9.95 27.89 -17.73
N GLY A 126 -8.64 27.84 -18.00
CA GLY A 126 -7.84 28.95 -18.51
C GLY A 126 -7.29 29.88 -17.42
N SER A 127 -7.57 29.63 -16.14
CA SER A 127 -6.95 30.35 -15.04
C SER A 127 -5.49 29.90 -14.82
N THR A 128 -4.69 30.77 -14.21
CA THR A 128 -3.28 30.49 -13.92
C THR A 128 -2.94 30.81 -12.48
N LYS A 129 -2.01 30.08 -11.88
CA LYS A 129 -1.45 30.37 -10.55
C LYS A 129 0.07 30.27 -10.60
N SER A 130 0.75 31.27 -10.03
CA SER A 130 2.21 31.30 -9.98
C SER A 130 2.73 31.18 -8.56
N PHE A 131 3.88 30.55 -8.42
CA PHE A 131 4.59 30.33 -7.17
C PHE A 131 6.08 30.63 -7.36
N THR A 132 6.75 31.03 -6.29
CA THR A 132 8.18 31.30 -6.30
C THR A 132 8.89 30.62 -5.13
N ASP A 133 10.10 30.12 -5.35
CA ASP A 133 11.01 29.60 -4.32
C ASP A 133 12.42 30.18 -4.59
N THR A 134 12.92 30.98 -3.66
CA THR A 134 14.23 31.66 -3.80
C THR A 134 15.24 31.03 -2.86
N ARG A 135 16.38 30.62 -3.42
CA ARG A 135 17.41 29.88 -2.68
C ARG A 135 18.81 30.35 -3.01
N PHE A 136 19.67 30.31 -2.00
CA PHE A 136 21.10 30.43 -2.19
C PHE A 136 21.67 29.12 -2.75
N VAL A 137 22.11 29.14 -4.00
CA VAL A 137 22.62 27.97 -4.73
C VAL A 137 24.14 27.94 -4.65
N GLU A 138 24.70 26.95 -3.97
CA GLU A 138 26.15 26.78 -3.82
C GLU A 138 26.73 25.67 -4.71
N HIS A 139 25.94 24.62 -4.96
CA HIS A 139 26.35 23.40 -5.66
C HIS A 139 25.15 22.76 -6.34
N ASP A 140 25.36 21.69 -7.12
CA ASP A 140 24.30 20.88 -7.71
C ASP A 140 23.23 20.48 -6.69
N SER A 141 21.98 20.42 -7.13
CA SER A 141 20.90 19.96 -6.27
C SER A 141 21.14 18.52 -5.81
N ASN A 142 20.92 18.26 -4.52
CA ASN A 142 21.03 16.92 -3.95
C ASN A 142 19.65 16.35 -3.64
N ARG A 143 19.27 15.27 -4.34
CA ARG A 143 17.96 14.62 -4.23
C ARG A 143 17.64 14.07 -2.83
N LYS A 144 18.67 13.75 -2.02
CA LYS A 144 18.49 13.28 -0.64
C LYS A 144 17.95 14.38 0.28
N ASN A 145 18.22 15.64 -0.04
CA ASN A 145 17.87 16.78 0.79
C ASN A 145 16.53 17.36 0.36
N LEU A 146 15.56 17.38 1.28
CA LEU A 146 14.26 18.00 1.04
C LEU A 146 14.36 19.54 1.08
N THR A 147 14.96 20.10 2.13
CA THR A 147 14.97 21.55 2.41
C THR A 147 16.21 22.28 1.92
N ALA A 148 17.38 21.63 1.87
CA ALA A 148 18.64 22.19 1.36
C ALA A 148 19.06 21.57 0.01
N GLY A 149 18.09 21.14 -0.79
CA GLY A 149 18.32 20.41 -2.04
C GLY A 149 17.68 21.11 -3.25
N PRO A 150 16.86 20.41 -4.04
CA PRO A 150 16.12 20.98 -5.17
C PRO A 150 15.22 22.15 -4.74
N PHE A 151 14.84 23.01 -5.69
CA PHE A 151 13.64 23.84 -5.48
C PHE A 151 12.43 22.92 -5.38
N PHE A 152 11.43 23.29 -4.59
CA PHE A 152 10.23 22.48 -4.48
C PHE A 152 8.96 23.32 -4.36
N PHE A 153 7.87 22.77 -4.86
CA PHE A 153 6.53 23.32 -4.69
C PHE A 153 5.59 22.21 -4.21
N GLY A 154 4.91 22.45 -3.09
CA GLY A 154 3.80 21.63 -2.66
C GLY A 154 2.56 21.99 -3.48
N LEU A 155 2.04 21.04 -4.26
CA LEU A 155 0.80 21.19 -5.00
C LEU A 155 -0.35 20.67 -4.13
N ILE A 156 -1.21 21.57 -3.68
CA ILE A 156 -2.27 21.28 -2.71
C ILE A 156 -3.57 20.90 -3.44
N ALA A 157 -4.11 19.72 -3.11
CA ALA A 157 -5.31 19.17 -3.74
C ALA A 157 -6.56 20.03 -3.47
N ASP A 158 -6.75 20.47 -2.23
CA ASP A 158 -7.91 21.28 -1.81
C ASP A 158 -7.96 22.68 -2.46
N ASP A 159 -6.79 23.17 -2.86
CA ASP A 159 -6.66 24.40 -3.65
C ASP A 159 -6.92 24.19 -5.16
N GLY A 160 -7.26 22.97 -5.58
CA GLY A 160 -7.48 22.61 -6.97
C GLY A 160 -6.19 22.52 -7.81
N GLN A 161 -5.01 22.44 -7.18
CA GLN A 161 -3.73 22.51 -7.90
C GLN A 161 -3.37 21.20 -8.62
N THR A 162 -3.97 20.08 -8.19
CA THR A 162 -3.70 18.74 -8.72
C THR A 162 -4.89 18.15 -9.48
N ILE A 163 -5.55 18.96 -10.32
CA ILE A 163 -6.65 18.51 -11.17
C ILE A 163 -6.16 18.00 -12.53
N ALA A 164 -6.94 17.12 -13.15
CA ALA A 164 -6.63 16.62 -14.49
C ALA A 164 -6.63 17.76 -15.53
N GLY A 165 -5.64 17.75 -16.42
CA GLY A 165 -5.45 18.77 -17.45
C GLY A 165 -4.64 20.00 -17.00
N THR A 166 -4.22 20.08 -15.73
CA THR A 166 -3.25 21.10 -15.29
C THR A 166 -1.95 20.99 -16.08
N ARG A 167 -1.48 22.13 -16.57
CA ARG A 167 -0.18 22.30 -17.23
C ARG A 167 0.78 23.04 -16.31
N TYR A 168 2.08 22.84 -16.48
CA TYR A 168 3.12 23.52 -15.72
C TYR A 168 4.16 24.14 -16.65
N HIS A 169 4.76 25.23 -16.16
CA HIS A 169 5.98 25.81 -16.69
C HIS A 169 6.84 26.25 -15.50
N VAL A 170 8.11 25.86 -15.50
CA VAL A 170 9.08 26.21 -14.46
C VAL A 170 10.22 26.98 -15.08
N GLU A 171 10.69 28.01 -14.38
CA GLU A 171 11.80 28.85 -14.82
C GLU A 171 12.74 29.19 -13.67
N LEU A 172 14.04 29.36 -13.96
CA LEU A 172 15.06 29.83 -13.05
C LEU A 172 15.50 31.25 -13.43
N TRP A 173 15.47 32.15 -12.45
CA TRP A 173 15.73 33.58 -12.65
C TRP A 173 16.83 34.08 -11.72
N GLU A 174 17.66 35.01 -12.23
CA GLU A 174 18.56 35.78 -11.38
C GLU A 174 17.75 36.73 -10.49
N THR A 175 18.06 36.77 -9.19
CA THR A 175 17.46 37.76 -8.27
C THR A 175 18.08 39.15 -8.42
N VAL A 176 19.30 39.22 -8.98
CA VAL A 176 20.04 40.45 -9.26
C VAL A 176 20.66 40.36 -10.65
N GLY A 177 20.34 41.32 -11.52
CA GLY A 177 20.87 41.37 -12.88
C GLY A 177 22.40 41.42 -12.93
N GLY A 178 22.98 40.76 -13.93
CA GLY A 178 24.42 40.80 -14.21
C GLY A 178 25.27 39.73 -13.54
N LEU A 179 24.76 38.99 -12.54
CA LEU A 179 25.54 37.97 -11.82
C LEU A 179 25.89 36.75 -12.70
N GLY A 180 25.05 36.44 -13.68
CA GLY A 180 25.23 35.32 -14.62
C GLY A 180 25.90 35.68 -15.95
N GLU A 181 26.29 36.94 -16.21
CA GLU A 181 26.75 37.40 -17.53
C GLU A 181 28.02 36.69 -18.07
N GLY A 182 28.79 36.05 -17.19
CA GLY A 182 29.98 35.27 -17.54
C GLY A 182 29.72 33.82 -17.96
N PHE A 183 28.47 33.35 -17.85
CA PHE A 183 28.08 31.98 -18.17
C PHE A 183 27.26 31.90 -19.46
N GLU A 184 27.32 30.73 -20.09
CA GLU A 184 26.42 30.37 -21.18
C GLU A 184 24.98 30.18 -20.65
N GLU A 185 24.02 30.27 -21.55
CA GLU A 185 22.63 29.98 -21.24
C GLU A 185 22.43 28.46 -21.15
N GLY A 186 21.93 28.01 -19.99
CA GLY A 186 21.59 26.61 -19.73
C GLY A 186 20.11 26.32 -19.94
N ASP A 187 19.68 25.14 -19.51
CA ASP A 187 18.25 24.77 -19.46
C ASP A 187 17.57 25.50 -18.29
N TRP A 188 17.33 26.80 -18.41
CA TRP A 188 16.75 27.62 -17.35
C TRP A 188 15.22 27.50 -17.26
N ALA A 189 14.56 26.84 -18.21
CA ALA A 189 13.12 26.65 -18.22
C ALA A 189 12.74 25.21 -18.59
N ASN A 190 11.69 24.68 -17.96
CA ASN A 190 11.11 23.38 -18.28
C ASN A 190 9.55 23.44 -18.22
N PRO A 191 8.86 23.09 -19.31
CA PRO A 191 9.41 22.83 -20.65
C PRO A 191 9.88 24.14 -21.33
N ALA A 192 10.99 24.09 -22.06
CA ALA A 192 11.55 25.27 -22.73
C ALA A 192 10.63 25.85 -23.82
N ALA A 193 9.73 25.02 -24.38
CA ALA A 193 8.73 25.45 -25.36
C ALA A 193 7.48 26.14 -24.75
N GLY A 194 7.41 26.21 -23.42
CA GLY A 194 6.26 26.71 -22.66
C GLY A 194 5.46 25.59 -21.99
N SER A 195 4.32 25.96 -21.39
CA SER A 195 3.57 25.08 -20.50
C SER A 195 3.12 23.76 -21.13
N GLU A 196 3.36 22.63 -20.46
CA GLU A 196 2.88 21.29 -20.86
C GLU A 196 2.18 20.54 -19.72
N LEU A 197 1.48 19.46 -20.05
CA LEU A 197 0.67 18.70 -19.09
C LEU A 197 1.52 18.11 -17.95
N ILE A 198 1.11 18.36 -16.70
CA ILE A 198 1.59 17.58 -15.55
C ILE A 198 1.11 16.14 -15.67
N GLY A 199 -0.10 15.91 -16.20
CA GLY A 199 -0.65 14.58 -16.47
C GLY A 199 -1.27 13.85 -15.28
N PHE A 200 -2.03 14.58 -14.44
CA PHE A 200 -2.89 13.96 -13.43
C PHE A 200 -4.06 13.20 -14.09
N GLU A 201 -4.25 11.94 -13.69
CA GLU A 201 -5.32 11.06 -14.12
C GLU A 201 -6.67 11.50 -13.54
N SER A 202 -7.71 11.56 -14.38
CA SER A 202 -9.05 12.04 -13.99
C SER A 202 -9.99 10.94 -13.47
N VAL A 203 -9.48 9.74 -13.22
CA VAL A 203 -10.29 8.61 -12.75
C VAL A 203 -10.36 8.62 -11.23
N PRO A 204 -11.54 8.38 -10.62
CA PRO A 204 -11.62 8.14 -9.18
C PRO A 204 -10.76 6.92 -8.79
N MET A 205 -10.02 7.03 -7.69
CA MET A 205 -9.15 5.96 -7.19
C MET A 205 -9.43 5.73 -5.71
N GLN A 206 -10.42 4.90 -5.40
CA GLN A 206 -10.90 4.69 -4.04
C GLN A 206 -10.44 3.34 -3.50
N ILE A 207 -9.87 3.35 -2.29
CA ILE A 207 -9.72 2.11 -1.50
C ILE A 207 -10.80 2.12 -0.43
N LYS A 208 -11.70 1.12 -0.45
CA LYS A 208 -12.74 0.94 0.56
C LYS A 208 -12.35 -0.16 1.53
N THR A 209 -12.13 0.18 2.79
CA THR A 209 -11.69 -0.80 3.80
C THR A 209 -12.55 -0.76 5.06
N LEU A 210 -12.91 -1.94 5.56
CA LEU A 210 -13.59 -2.10 6.83
C LEU A 210 -12.64 -2.76 7.82
N LEU A 211 -12.25 -2.00 8.86
CA LEU A 211 -11.42 -2.52 9.95
C LEU A 211 -12.31 -3.22 10.97
N VAL A 212 -11.97 -4.46 11.33
CA VAL A 212 -12.79 -5.31 12.20
C VAL A 212 -12.00 -5.66 13.45
N PRO A 213 -12.26 -4.99 14.60
CA PRO A 213 -11.61 -5.34 15.87
C PRO A 213 -12.04 -6.73 16.32
N ILE A 214 -11.07 -7.58 16.64
CA ILE A 214 -11.31 -8.92 17.16
C ILE A 214 -11.22 -8.90 18.68
N THR A 215 -12.21 -9.48 19.34
CA THR A 215 -12.14 -9.83 20.76
C THR A 215 -11.60 -11.24 20.90
N TYR A 216 -10.35 -11.38 21.36
CA TYR A 216 -9.68 -12.65 21.56
C TYR A 216 -9.19 -12.77 23.01
N GLY A 217 -9.45 -13.91 23.65
CA GLY A 217 -9.04 -14.12 25.05
C GLY A 217 -9.62 -13.11 26.04
N GLY A 218 -10.74 -12.46 25.70
CA GLY A 218 -11.34 -11.38 26.49
C GLY A 218 -10.73 -10.00 26.29
N VAL A 219 -9.77 -9.86 25.36
CA VAL A 219 -9.16 -8.59 24.97
C VAL A 219 -9.66 -8.21 23.58
N THR A 220 -10.25 -7.03 23.45
CA THR A 220 -10.59 -6.44 22.15
C THR A 220 -9.43 -5.58 21.67
N ALA A 221 -9.03 -5.75 20.41
CA ALA A 221 -8.01 -4.91 19.79
C ALA A 221 -8.36 -3.42 19.94
N GLY A 222 -7.41 -2.64 20.50
CA GLY A 222 -7.59 -1.23 20.80
C GLY A 222 -7.50 -0.36 19.55
N VAL A 223 -8.65 0.06 19.02
CA VAL A 223 -8.75 0.88 17.79
C VAL A 223 -9.14 2.32 18.12
N ASP A 224 -8.25 3.06 18.78
CA ASP A 224 -8.46 4.50 18.96
C ASP A 224 -8.21 5.28 17.65
N ASP A 225 -8.70 6.52 17.61
CA ASP A 225 -8.62 7.35 16.39
C ASP A 225 -7.17 7.58 15.94
N ALA A 226 -6.22 7.70 16.86
CA ALA A 226 -4.80 7.92 16.54
C ALA A 226 -4.16 6.68 15.88
N THR A 227 -4.48 5.50 16.38
CA THR A 227 -4.03 4.23 15.81
C THR A 227 -4.63 4.03 14.42
N LEU A 228 -5.94 4.26 14.28
CA LEU A 228 -6.64 4.13 13.01
C LEU A 228 -6.15 5.14 11.97
N GLU A 229 -5.92 6.39 12.38
CA GLU A 229 -5.33 7.40 11.52
C GLU A 229 -3.93 6.99 11.06
N THR A 230 -3.07 6.48 11.96
CA THR A 230 -1.74 5.99 11.58
C THR A 230 -1.83 4.89 10.50
N VAL A 231 -2.75 3.94 10.66
CA VAL A 231 -2.98 2.84 9.71
C VAL A 231 -3.50 3.35 8.36
N VAL A 232 -4.52 4.21 8.37
CA VAL A 232 -5.14 4.75 7.16
C VAL A 232 -4.21 5.71 6.42
N ASN A 233 -3.46 6.55 7.15
CA ASN A 233 -2.45 7.44 6.59
C ASN A 233 -1.36 6.63 5.88
N ASN A 234 -0.85 5.56 6.49
CA ASN A 234 0.18 4.71 5.89
C ASN A 234 -0.32 4.05 4.60
N LEU A 235 -1.55 3.53 4.61
CA LEU A 235 -2.19 2.95 3.42
C LEU A 235 -2.32 4.00 2.31
N TYR A 236 -2.80 5.21 2.64
CA TYR A 236 -2.98 6.30 1.69
C TYR A 236 -1.66 6.76 1.07
N GLU A 237 -0.59 6.96 1.86
CA GLU A 237 0.68 7.47 1.35
C GLU A 237 1.36 6.50 0.38
N GLN A 238 1.19 5.19 0.59
CA GLN A 238 1.86 4.15 -0.18
C GLN A 238 1.02 3.57 -1.33
N ASN A 239 -0.20 4.06 -1.54
CA ASN A 239 -1.08 3.63 -2.64
C ASN A 239 -1.50 4.81 -3.53
N PRO A 240 -1.69 4.58 -4.85
CA PRO A 240 -2.20 5.58 -5.79
C PRO A 240 -3.71 5.76 -5.65
N ALA A 241 -4.13 6.36 -4.53
CA ALA A 241 -5.53 6.61 -4.20
C ALA A 241 -5.83 8.11 -4.11
N THR A 242 -7.01 8.51 -4.60
CA THR A 242 -7.58 9.85 -4.39
C THR A 242 -8.09 10.00 -2.96
N GLU A 243 -8.56 8.90 -2.36
CA GLU A 243 -9.09 8.86 -1.00
C GLU A 243 -9.16 7.43 -0.48
N ILE A 244 -9.14 7.29 0.84
CA ILE A 244 -9.47 6.04 1.53
C ILE A 244 -10.86 6.19 2.15
N LEU A 245 -11.76 5.29 1.79
CA LEU A 245 -13.08 5.18 2.39
C LEU A 245 -12.98 4.09 3.47
N TRP A 246 -13.11 4.47 4.73
CA TRP A 246 -12.89 3.52 5.82
C TRP A 246 -13.96 3.60 6.91
N ASP A 247 -14.22 2.47 7.55
CA ASP A 247 -15.08 2.41 8.74
C ASP A 247 -14.56 1.34 9.71
N VAL A 248 -15.09 1.33 10.92
CA VAL A 248 -14.77 0.34 11.94
C VAL A 248 -16.03 -0.46 12.26
N HIS A 249 -15.97 -1.76 12.03
CA HIS A 249 -17.04 -2.68 12.40
C HIS A 249 -17.11 -2.81 13.93
N PRO A 250 -18.29 -3.06 14.53
CA PRO A 250 -18.40 -3.48 15.93
C PRO A 250 -17.44 -4.66 16.25
N PRO A 251 -16.93 -4.80 17.49
CA PRO A 251 -16.03 -5.92 17.78
C PRO A 251 -16.65 -7.29 17.47
N VAL A 252 -15.86 -8.18 16.86
CA VAL A 252 -16.24 -9.57 16.58
C VAL A 252 -15.54 -10.48 17.55
N ASP A 253 -16.31 -11.28 18.29
CA ASP A 253 -15.78 -12.25 19.23
C ASP A 253 -15.17 -13.46 18.51
N TYR A 254 -13.92 -13.79 18.83
CA TYR A 254 -13.26 -15.02 18.41
C TYR A 254 -13.12 -15.96 19.62
N PRO A 255 -14.03 -16.94 19.80
CA PRO A 255 -14.07 -17.79 20.99
C PRO A 255 -13.09 -18.97 20.93
N GLY A 256 -12.53 -19.28 19.75
CA GLY A 256 -11.61 -20.38 19.55
C GLY A 256 -10.19 -20.07 20.04
N GLN A 257 -9.36 -21.10 20.13
CA GLN A 257 -7.91 -20.91 20.26
C GLN A 257 -7.37 -20.39 18.92
N LEU A 258 -6.59 -19.31 18.95
CA LEU A 258 -5.96 -18.78 17.75
C LEU A 258 -4.55 -19.37 17.62
N ASN A 259 -4.40 -20.40 16.76
CA ASN A 259 -3.12 -21.06 16.49
C ASN A 259 -2.42 -20.51 15.23
N SER A 260 -3.19 -19.90 14.33
CA SER A 260 -2.74 -19.23 13.11
C SER A 260 -3.63 -18.01 12.89
N LEU A 261 -3.06 -16.91 12.36
CA LEU A 261 -3.87 -15.76 11.93
C LEU A 261 -4.80 -16.14 10.78
N GLY A 262 -4.48 -17.17 10.01
CA GLY A 262 -5.30 -17.64 8.89
C GLY A 262 -6.71 -18.04 9.32
N SER A 263 -6.92 -18.45 10.58
CA SER A 263 -8.24 -18.76 11.13
C SER A 263 -9.18 -17.55 11.22
N LEU A 264 -8.67 -16.32 11.08
CA LEU A 264 -9.48 -15.11 11.01
C LEU A 264 -10.02 -14.83 9.60
N LEU A 265 -9.37 -15.33 8.55
CA LEU A 265 -9.80 -15.07 7.17
C LEU A 265 -11.17 -15.67 6.84
N PRO A 266 -11.51 -16.92 7.25
CA PRO A 266 -12.86 -17.44 7.08
C PRO A 266 -13.91 -16.60 7.82
N VAL A 267 -13.59 -16.10 9.01
CA VAL A 267 -14.49 -15.24 9.81
C VAL A 267 -14.77 -13.94 9.05
N MET A 268 -13.74 -13.31 8.48
CA MET A 268 -13.91 -12.10 7.67
C MET A 268 -14.68 -12.36 6.38
N ALA A 269 -14.43 -13.49 5.70
CA ALA A 269 -15.14 -13.86 4.47
C ALA A 269 -16.63 -14.11 4.73
N GLU A 270 -16.97 -14.79 5.83
CA GLU A 270 -18.36 -15.03 6.26
C GLU A 270 -19.03 -13.71 6.64
N LEU A 271 -18.39 -12.86 7.45
CA LEU A 271 -18.92 -11.55 7.84
C LEU A 271 -19.23 -10.69 6.62
N ARG A 272 -18.27 -10.57 5.70
CA ARG A 272 -18.42 -9.84 4.45
C ARG A 272 -19.58 -10.35 3.59
N SER A 273 -19.74 -11.67 3.51
CA SER A 273 -20.83 -12.32 2.78
C SER A 273 -22.19 -12.06 3.43
N ASP A 274 -22.30 -12.20 4.75
CA ASP A 274 -23.54 -12.01 5.50
C ASP A 274 -24.01 -10.54 5.45
N GLU A 275 -23.09 -9.59 5.32
CA GLU A 275 -23.39 -8.16 5.18
C GLU A 275 -23.68 -7.73 3.73
N GLY A 276 -23.47 -8.63 2.76
CA GLY A 276 -23.68 -8.33 1.34
C GLY A 276 -22.77 -7.22 0.83
N ALA A 277 -21.51 -7.19 1.28
CA ALA A 277 -20.58 -6.12 0.95
C ALA A 277 -20.25 -6.06 -0.55
N ASP A 278 -20.15 -4.83 -1.08
CA ASP A 278 -19.74 -4.57 -2.46
C ASP A 278 -18.38 -5.23 -2.78
N PRO A 279 -18.15 -5.70 -4.01
CA PRO A 279 -16.91 -6.38 -4.39
C PRO A 279 -15.65 -5.54 -4.14
N ASN A 280 -15.71 -4.21 -4.15
CA ASN A 280 -14.58 -3.30 -3.89
C ASN A 280 -14.27 -3.09 -2.39
N VAL A 281 -14.91 -3.77 -1.44
CA VAL A 281 -14.63 -3.59 -0.01
C VAL A 281 -13.65 -4.66 0.50
N TYR A 282 -12.55 -4.20 1.12
CA TYR A 282 -11.58 -5.01 1.86
C TYR A 282 -12.02 -5.15 3.31
N TYR A 283 -12.08 -6.38 3.83
CA TYR A 283 -12.39 -6.64 5.25
C TYR A 283 -11.10 -7.05 5.97
N HIS A 284 -10.74 -6.33 7.02
CA HIS A 284 -9.45 -6.49 7.67
C HIS A 284 -9.59 -6.68 9.18
N ALA A 285 -9.28 -7.88 9.67
CA ALA A 285 -9.29 -8.18 11.09
C ALA A 285 -8.10 -7.52 11.80
N LEU A 286 -8.35 -6.82 12.90
CA LEU A 286 -7.33 -6.32 13.81
C LEU A 286 -7.41 -7.10 15.12
N VAL A 287 -6.33 -7.79 15.50
CA VAL A 287 -6.31 -8.64 16.69
C VAL A 287 -5.16 -8.29 17.60
N ASP A 288 -5.41 -8.22 18.91
CA ASP A 288 -4.36 -8.15 19.92
C ASP A 288 -4.12 -9.54 20.50
N VAL A 289 -2.91 -10.07 20.32
CA VAL A 289 -2.48 -11.38 20.85
C VAL A 289 -1.51 -11.24 22.03
N GLY A 290 -1.27 -10.02 22.52
CA GLY A 290 -0.32 -9.71 23.59
C GLY A 290 1.15 -9.70 23.13
N SER A 291 1.42 -9.82 21.83
CA SER A 291 2.74 -9.81 21.21
C SER A 291 2.70 -9.18 19.81
N GLN A 292 3.86 -8.90 19.23
CA GLN A 292 3.97 -8.32 17.87
C GLN A 292 3.53 -9.28 16.75
N SER A 293 3.51 -10.58 17.04
CA SER A 293 3.17 -11.61 16.06
C SER A 293 2.53 -12.81 16.75
N LEU A 294 1.84 -13.64 15.97
CA LEU A 294 1.37 -14.95 16.37
C LEU A 294 2.17 -15.99 15.57
N GLY A 295 2.95 -16.83 16.25
CA GLY A 295 3.77 -17.85 15.58
C GLY A 295 4.85 -17.28 14.63
N GLY A 296 5.23 -16.02 14.79
CA GLY A 296 6.15 -15.31 13.88
C GLY A 296 5.46 -14.55 12.75
N THR A 297 4.14 -14.70 12.60
CA THR A 297 3.33 -14.02 11.58
C THR A 297 2.74 -12.73 12.15
N LEU A 298 3.00 -11.59 11.49
CA LEU A 298 2.47 -10.27 11.88
C LEU A 298 1.10 -10.02 11.24
N GLY A 299 0.92 -10.48 10.01
CA GLY A 299 -0.31 -10.37 9.24
C GLY A 299 -0.49 -11.54 8.30
N ILE A 300 -1.71 -11.72 7.79
CA ILE A 300 -2.02 -12.71 6.77
C ILE A 300 -3.15 -12.20 5.88
N SER A 301 -3.13 -12.61 4.62
CA SER A 301 -4.10 -12.20 3.62
C SER A 301 -4.23 -13.25 2.52
N TYR A 302 -5.35 -13.18 1.83
CA TYR A 302 -5.55 -13.88 0.58
C TYR A 302 -5.13 -13.03 -0.62
N LEU A 303 -4.53 -13.67 -1.62
CA LEU A 303 -4.12 -13.03 -2.87
C LEU A 303 -5.31 -12.91 -3.85
N ALA A 304 -6.18 -11.93 -3.60
CA ALA A 304 -7.41 -11.76 -4.38
C ALA A 304 -7.15 -11.31 -5.83
N ASN A 305 -7.91 -11.86 -6.76
CA ASN A 305 -7.92 -11.43 -8.16
C ASN A 305 -8.80 -10.18 -8.35
N ASP A 306 -8.79 -9.64 -9.57
CA ASP A 306 -9.45 -8.40 -9.98
C ASP A 306 -10.85 -8.64 -10.58
N SER A 307 -11.57 -9.68 -10.13
CA SER A 307 -12.95 -9.95 -10.55
C SER A 307 -13.97 -9.62 -9.46
N LYS A 308 -15.20 -9.28 -9.85
CA LYS A 308 -16.31 -9.07 -8.89
C LYS A 308 -16.61 -10.34 -8.09
N THR A 309 -16.53 -11.50 -8.74
CA THR A 309 -16.82 -12.81 -8.15
C THR A 309 -15.80 -13.29 -7.12
N ASP A 310 -14.62 -12.67 -7.04
CA ASP A 310 -13.60 -12.96 -6.02
C ASP A 310 -13.67 -12.00 -4.82
N GLY A 311 -14.74 -11.20 -4.72
CA GLY A 311 -14.92 -10.26 -3.60
C GLY A 311 -14.87 -10.90 -2.23
N GLY A 312 -15.41 -12.12 -2.08
CA GLY A 312 -15.35 -12.87 -0.82
C GLY A 312 -13.93 -13.16 -0.31
N SER A 313 -12.92 -13.05 -1.18
CA SER A 313 -11.53 -13.31 -0.83
C SER A 313 -10.70 -12.05 -0.58
N ARG A 314 -11.30 -10.85 -0.59
CA ARG A 314 -10.63 -9.59 -0.19
C ARG A 314 -10.61 -9.42 1.33
N VAL A 315 -9.98 -10.38 2.00
CA VAL A 315 -9.94 -10.49 3.45
C VAL A 315 -8.50 -10.61 3.95
N SER A 316 -8.22 -9.92 5.05
CA SER A 316 -6.89 -9.85 5.66
C SER A 316 -7.00 -9.84 7.19
N ALA A 317 -5.90 -10.10 7.88
CA ALA A 317 -5.77 -9.95 9.32
C ALA A 317 -4.39 -9.41 9.70
N THR A 318 -4.33 -8.52 10.70
CA THR A 318 -3.08 -7.95 11.24
C THR A 318 -3.11 -8.00 12.77
N VAL A 319 -1.96 -8.35 13.35
CA VAL A 319 -1.72 -8.20 14.78
C VAL A 319 -1.55 -6.72 15.11
N LEU A 320 -2.45 -6.18 15.90
CA LEU A 320 -2.40 -4.83 16.40
C LEU A 320 -1.54 -4.80 17.67
N PHE A 321 -0.25 -4.53 17.51
CA PHE A 321 0.66 -4.40 18.64
C PHE A 321 0.56 -3.01 19.25
N ALA A 322 -0.31 -2.83 20.24
CA ALA A 322 -0.60 -1.53 20.87
C ALA A 322 0.64 -0.72 21.33
N PRO A 323 1.75 -1.33 21.82
CA PRO A 323 2.93 -0.55 22.20
C PRO A 323 3.64 0.16 21.03
N ASP A 324 3.43 -0.28 19.79
CA ASP A 324 3.95 0.37 18.59
C ASP A 324 2.99 0.16 17.40
N PRO A 325 2.02 1.08 17.19
CA PRO A 325 1.05 0.96 16.12
C PRO A 325 1.66 1.13 14.71
N THR A 326 2.90 1.62 14.58
CA THR A 326 3.54 1.79 13.27
C THR A 326 3.82 0.46 12.60
N ILE A 327 4.18 -0.57 13.39
CA ILE A 327 4.35 -1.95 12.92
C ILE A 327 3.04 -2.48 12.33
N ALA A 328 1.92 -2.21 13.02
CA ALA A 328 0.61 -2.62 12.55
C ALA A 328 0.20 -1.85 11.29
N ALA A 329 0.55 -0.57 11.16
CA ALA A 329 0.27 0.23 9.97
C ALA A 329 1.03 -0.28 8.73
N ASP A 330 2.31 -0.65 8.88
CA ASP A 330 3.11 -1.25 7.80
C ASP A 330 2.56 -2.64 7.43
N THR A 331 2.30 -3.48 8.42
CA THR A 331 1.71 -4.82 8.22
C THR A 331 0.34 -4.72 7.55
N TYR A 332 -0.51 -3.79 7.98
CA TYR A 332 -1.82 -3.58 7.38
C TYR A 332 -1.72 -3.18 5.91
N THR A 333 -0.76 -2.32 5.56
CA THR A 333 -0.51 -1.91 4.18
C THR A 333 0.00 -3.09 3.34
N HIS A 334 0.91 -3.90 3.89
CA HIS A 334 1.40 -5.14 3.29
C HIS A 334 0.27 -6.14 3.00
N GLU A 335 -0.55 -6.45 4.00
CA GLU A 335 -1.67 -7.39 3.83
C GLU A 335 -2.79 -6.83 2.94
N THR A 336 -2.95 -5.50 2.87
CA THR A 336 -3.83 -4.88 1.86
C THR A 336 -3.26 -5.07 0.46
N GLY A 337 -1.94 -5.00 0.29
CA GLY A 337 -1.24 -5.31 -0.95
C GLY A 337 -1.50 -6.74 -1.44
N HIS A 338 -1.50 -7.73 -0.54
CA HIS A 338 -1.92 -9.09 -0.87
C HIS A 338 -3.39 -9.16 -1.31
N ALA A 339 -4.30 -8.49 -0.60
CA ALA A 339 -5.70 -8.42 -1.01
C ALA A 339 -5.89 -7.67 -2.35
N GLN A 340 -4.93 -6.83 -2.75
CA GLN A 340 -4.82 -6.22 -4.08
C GLN A 340 -4.17 -7.15 -5.13
N GLY A 341 -3.79 -8.36 -4.74
CA GLY A 341 -3.23 -9.40 -5.62
C GLY A 341 -1.72 -9.34 -5.79
N LEU A 342 -0.99 -8.64 -4.91
CA LEU A 342 0.47 -8.63 -4.92
C LEU A 342 1.03 -9.89 -4.26
N ASN A 343 2.09 -10.45 -4.85
CA ASN A 343 2.95 -11.42 -4.16
C ASN A 343 4.03 -10.66 -3.39
N HIS A 344 4.79 -11.37 -2.56
CA HIS A 344 5.94 -10.77 -1.90
C HIS A 344 7.00 -10.30 -2.89
N VAL A 345 7.86 -9.43 -2.38
CA VAL A 345 9.11 -9.02 -3.02
C VAL A 345 10.28 -9.62 -2.23
N GLU A 346 11.39 -9.90 -2.92
CA GLU A 346 12.60 -10.45 -2.29
C GLU A 346 13.07 -9.56 -1.11
N CYS A 347 13.64 -10.19 -0.08
CA CYS A 347 14.35 -9.51 1.00
C CYS A 347 15.72 -10.19 1.16
N PRO A 348 16.85 -9.48 1.03
CA PRO A 348 18.18 -10.10 1.11
C PRO A 348 18.49 -10.81 2.44
N ASN A 349 17.78 -10.43 3.52
CA ASN A 349 18.03 -10.92 4.87
C ASN A 349 16.88 -11.78 5.43
N ALA A 350 15.85 -12.09 4.63
CA ALA A 350 14.72 -12.92 5.03
C ALA A 350 14.23 -13.76 3.85
N ASP A 351 13.72 -14.95 4.13
CA ASP A 351 13.13 -15.80 3.10
C ASP A 351 11.71 -15.31 2.79
N SER A 352 11.59 -14.44 1.78
CA SER A 352 10.29 -13.99 1.28
C SER A 352 9.52 -15.16 0.70
N ALA A 353 8.29 -15.39 1.15
CA ALA A 353 7.47 -16.47 0.62
C ALA A 353 7.06 -16.18 -0.83
N ASN A 354 7.38 -17.06 -1.79
CA ASN A 354 6.93 -16.94 -3.19
C ASN A 354 7.12 -15.52 -3.79
N PRO A 355 8.35 -14.97 -3.83
CA PRO A 355 8.56 -13.62 -4.32
C PRO A 355 8.19 -13.51 -5.81
N ASP A 356 7.60 -12.38 -6.22
CA ASP A 356 7.18 -12.15 -7.61
C ASP A 356 8.41 -12.10 -8.52
N PRO A 357 8.58 -13.05 -9.46
CA PRO A 357 9.75 -13.07 -10.34
C PRO A 357 9.76 -11.94 -11.36
N SER A 358 8.65 -11.19 -11.50
CA SER A 358 8.56 -10.01 -12.38
C SER A 358 8.96 -8.71 -11.68
N TYR A 359 9.30 -8.75 -10.38
CA TYR A 359 9.81 -7.58 -9.68
C TYR A 359 11.19 -7.17 -10.25
N PRO A 360 11.37 -5.91 -10.70
CA PRO A 360 12.52 -5.54 -11.52
C PRO A 360 13.77 -5.17 -10.73
N TYR A 361 13.64 -4.87 -9.43
CA TYR A 361 14.74 -4.35 -8.62
C TYR A 361 15.33 -5.43 -7.72
N ALA A 362 16.65 -5.60 -7.81
CA ALA A 362 17.37 -6.58 -7.01
C ALA A 362 17.20 -6.30 -5.49
N ASN A 363 17.20 -7.37 -4.69
CA ASN A 363 17.10 -7.28 -3.22
C ASN A 363 15.84 -6.57 -2.71
N GLY A 364 14.80 -6.44 -3.54
CA GLY A 364 13.53 -5.82 -3.16
C GLY A 364 13.56 -4.30 -2.96
N ARG A 365 14.52 -3.60 -3.56
CA ARG A 365 14.66 -2.13 -3.48
C ARG A 365 13.55 -1.38 -4.20
N ILE A 366 13.16 -0.21 -3.70
CA ILE A 366 12.04 0.56 -4.30
C ILE A 366 12.31 1.13 -5.70
N GLY A 367 13.56 1.07 -6.18
CA GLY A 367 13.96 1.45 -7.54
C GLY A 367 14.01 2.96 -7.82
N ASN A 368 13.14 3.74 -7.20
CA ASN A 368 13.06 5.20 -7.34
C ASN A 368 12.91 5.89 -5.98
N TRP A 369 13.17 7.20 -5.95
CA TRP A 369 12.98 8.00 -4.74
C TRP A 369 11.52 8.08 -4.33
N GLY A 370 11.24 7.77 -3.07
CA GLY A 370 9.92 7.90 -2.48
C GLY A 370 9.78 9.18 -1.65
N PHE A 371 8.56 9.68 -1.51
CA PHE A 371 8.24 10.78 -0.61
C PHE A 371 6.89 10.56 0.08
N GLY A 372 6.90 10.54 1.40
CA GLY A 372 5.67 10.47 2.19
C GLY A 372 5.06 11.85 2.38
N ILE A 373 3.97 12.13 1.66
CA ILE A 373 3.29 13.42 1.61
C ILE A 373 2.64 13.85 2.94
N ARG A 374 2.47 12.96 3.91
CA ARG A 374 1.96 13.26 5.26
C ARG A 374 3.07 13.30 6.30
N ARG A 375 4.04 12.39 6.20
CA ARG A 375 5.18 12.31 7.12
C ARG A 375 6.37 13.21 6.75
N PHE A 376 6.34 13.80 5.56
CA PHE A 376 7.40 14.64 4.97
C PHE A 376 8.78 13.96 4.98
N LEU A 377 8.81 12.65 4.72
CA LEU A 377 10.04 11.84 4.72
C LEU A 377 10.41 11.41 3.30
N MET A 378 11.69 11.56 2.97
CA MET A 378 12.28 11.03 1.74
C MET A 378 12.73 9.58 1.95
N TYR A 379 12.47 8.74 0.96
CA TYR A 379 12.89 7.34 0.91
C TYR A 379 13.93 7.14 -0.18
N ASP A 380 15.14 6.77 0.22
CA ASP A 380 16.26 6.52 -0.68
C ASP A 380 16.12 5.14 -1.33
N PRO A 381 16.17 5.02 -2.67
CA PRO A 381 16.06 3.73 -3.35
C PRO A 381 17.17 2.74 -3.00
N ASP A 382 18.32 3.22 -2.49
CA ASP A 382 19.42 2.35 -2.06
C ASP A 382 19.24 1.81 -0.64
N ASP A 383 18.35 2.42 0.16
CA ASP A 383 18.15 2.08 1.59
C ASP A 383 16.76 1.54 1.90
N ALA A 384 15.73 1.93 1.15
CA ALA A 384 14.36 1.47 1.31
C ALA A 384 14.04 0.22 0.49
N PHE A 385 13.03 -0.51 0.92
CA PHE A 385 12.54 -1.74 0.31
C PHE A 385 11.05 -1.63 -0.02
N ASP A 386 10.59 -2.36 -1.02
CA ASP A 386 9.16 -2.41 -1.34
C ASP A 386 8.35 -2.85 -0.13
N TYR A 387 7.15 -2.27 0.07
CA TYR A 387 6.31 -2.67 1.20
C TYR A 387 5.82 -4.12 1.11
N MET A 388 5.93 -4.80 -0.05
CA MET A 388 5.70 -6.24 -0.18
C MET A 388 6.93 -7.10 0.18
N SER A 389 8.05 -6.48 0.53
CA SER A 389 9.24 -7.15 1.07
C SER A 389 9.11 -7.32 2.59
N TYR A 390 9.78 -8.32 3.15
CA TYR A 390 9.95 -8.45 4.61
C TYR A 390 11.06 -7.56 5.18
N CYS A 391 11.72 -6.78 4.32
CA CYS A 391 12.80 -5.88 4.70
C CYS A 391 12.27 -4.50 5.12
N SER A 392 13.06 -3.80 5.94
CA SER A 392 12.77 -2.44 6.39
C SER A 392 14.00 -1.53 6.23
N PRO A 393 13.83 -0.20 6.10
CA PRO A 393 12.55 0.53 6.05
C PRO A 393 11.73 0.20 4.80
N SER A 394 10.42 0.05 4.96
CA SER A 394 9.50 -0.32 3.88
C SER A 394 8.87 0.94 3.26
N TRP A 395 8.66 0.91 1.95
CA TRP A 395 8.03 1.98 1.18
C TRP A 395 7.50 1.46 -0.17
N VAL A 396 6.65 2.21 -0.86
CA VAL A 396 6.15 1.82 -2.20
C VAL A 396 7.22 1.99 -3.28
N SER A 397 7.46 0.95 -4.10
CA SER A 397 8.19 1.08 -5.37
C SER A 397 7.29 1.61 -6.49
N ASP A 398 7.87 2.18 -7.54
CA ASP A 398 7.12 2.58 -8.73
C ASP A 398 6.43 1.39 -9.43
N TRP A 399 7.05 0.21 -9.41
CA TRP A 399 6.44 -1.03 -9.90
C TRP A 399 5.18 -1.39 -9.12
N THR A 400 5.25 -1.34 -7.78
CA THR A 400 4.11 -1.63 -6.91
C THR A 400 3.03 -0.57 -7.03
N TRP A 401 3.42 0.71 -7.12
CA TRP A 401 2.53 1.83 -7.42
C TRP A 401 1.74 1.59 -8.71
N ASN A 402 2.39 1.16 -9.80
CA ASN A 402 1.71 0.93 -11.07
C ASN A 402 0.80 -0.30 -11.04
N LYS A 403 1.20 -1.40 -10.38
CA LYS A 403 0.33 -2.58 -10.22
C LYS A 403 -0.92 -2.25 -9.40
N THR A 404 -0.75 -1.53 -8.29
CA THR A 404 -1.85 -1.12 -7.43
C THR A 404 -2.75 -0.08 -8.08
N TYR A 405 -2.21 0.83 -8.91
CA TYR A 405 -3.01 1.73 -9.74
C TYR A 405 -4.02 0.95 -10.59
N GLN A 406 -3.58 -0.06 -11.34
CA GLN A 406 -4.49 -0.85 -12.19
C GLN A 406 -5.54 -1.58 -11.35
N ARG A 407 -5.14 -2.09 -10.18
CA ARG A 407 -6.06 -2.76 -9.27
C ARG A 407 -7.13 -1.80 -8.73
N ILE A 408 -6.72 -0.68 -8.16
CA ILE A 408 -7.61 0.31 -7.54
C ILE A 408 -8.55 0.88 -8.60
N LYS A 409 -8.04 1.23 -9.78
CA LYS A 409 -8.85 1.71 -10.92
C LYS A 409 -9.94 0.70 -11.31
N THR A 410 -9.56 -0.58 -11.45
CA THR A 410 -10.49 -1.64 -11.83
C THR A 410 -11.60 -1.80 -10.80
N LEU A 411 -11.25 -1.96 -9.52
CA LEU A 411 -12.26 -2.18 -8.50
C LEU A 411 -13.13 -0.93 -8.25
N THR A 412 -12.53 0.27 -8.29
CA THR A 412 -13.26 1.53 -8.18
C THR A 412 -14.29 1.66 -9.29
N SER A 413 -13.95 1.25 -10.53
CA SER A 413 -14.88 1.36 -11.67
C SER A 413 -16.22 0.63 -11.43
N TRP A 414 -16.23 -0.45 -10.63
CA TRP A 414 -17.44 -1.19 -10.32
C TRP A 414 -18.47 -0.42 -9.51
N ASP A 415 -18.02 0.59 -8.76
CA ASP A 415 -18.89 1.47 -7.98
C ASP A 415 -19.59 2.52 -8.86
N PHE A 416 -19.02 2.79 -10.03
CA PHE A 416 -19.52 3.77 -11.01
C PHE A 416 -20.18 3.12 -12.23
N GLU A 417 -19.96 1.83 -12.45
CA GLU A 417 -20.84 0.98 -13.24
C GLU A 417 -22.20 1.00 -12.52
N GLY A 418 -23.18 1.73 -13.05
CA GLY A 418 -24.54 1.68 -12.52
C GLY A 418 -25.04 0.22 -12.40
N ALA A 419 -26.21 0.00 -11.79
CA ALA A 419 -26.80 -1.33 -11.63
C ALA A 419 -27.20 -2.05 -12.96
N SER A 420 -26.51 -1.76 -14.07
CA SER A 420 -26.60 -2.46 -15.34
C SER A 420 -25.86 -3.79 -15.26
N GLY A 421 -26.56 -4.76 -14.67
CA GLY A 421 -26.21 -6.16 -14.66
C GLY A 421 -27.06 -6.81 -13.59
N GLU A 422 -28.01 -7.66 -13.99
CA GLU A 422 -28.44 -8.74 -13.09
C GLU A 422 -27.14 -9.32 -12.51
N PRO A 423 -26.98 -9.44 -11.17
CA PRO A 423 -25.82 -10.10 -10.62
C PRO A 423 -25.73 -11.44 -11.33
N GLY A 424 -24.75 -11.60 -12.23
CA GLY A 424 -24.56 -12.86 -12.94
C GLY A 424 -24.53 -13.92 -11.86
N ALA A 425 -25.33 -14.98 -12.03
CA ALA A 425 -25.62 -15.95 -10.98
C ALA A 425 -24.34 -16.25 -10.19
N VAL A 426 -24.24 -15.70 -8.98
CA VAL A 426 -23.04 -15.87 -8.16
C VAL A 426 -23.16 -17.29 -7.62
N GLU A 427 -22.26 -18.16 -8.08
CA GLU A 427 -22.26 -19.56 -7.67
C GLU A 427 -21.99 -19.65 -6.17
N GLN A 428 -22.52 -20.69 -5.53
CA GLN A 428 -22.11 -21.00 -4.17
C GLN A 428 -20.82 -21.81 -4.24
N LEU A 429 -19.78 -21.35 -3.56
CA LEU A 429 -18.50 -22.03 -3.46
C LEU A 429 -18.43 -22.81 -2.15
N LEU A 430 -17.83 -24.00 -2.20
CA LEU A 430 -17.15 -24.59 -1.06
C LEU A 430 -15.74 -24.02 -1.01
N VAL A 431 -15.34 -23.54 0.16
CA VAL A 431 -14.02 -22.95 0.39
C VAL A 431 -13.35 -23.65 1.55
N GLY A 432 -12.06 -23.91 1.40
CA GLY A 432 -11.24 -24.56 2.42
C GLY A 432 -9.92 -23.83 2.66
N ALA A 433 -9.57 -23.69 3.93
CA ALA A 433 -8.21 -23.36 4.36
C ALA A 433 -7.53 -24.65 4.83
N ILE A 434 -6.39 -25.00 4.24
CA ILE A 434 -5.59 -26.18 4.57
C ILE A 434 -4.25 -25.70 5.10
N TYR A 435 -4.03 -25.86 6.40
CA TYR A 435 -2.86 -25.35 7.10
C TYR A 435 -1.67 -26.33 7.03
N PRO A 436 -0.44 -25.86 7.32
CA PRO A 436 0.77 -26.68 7.22
C PRO A 436 0.80 -27.87 8.19
N ASP A 437 0.08 -27.78 9.31
CA ASP A 437 -0.07 -28.86 10.29
C ASP A 437 -1.10 -29.94 9.87
N GLY A 438 -1.73 -29.76 8.71
CA GLY A 438 -2.73 -30.67 8.14
C GLY A 438 -4.16 -30.42 8.64
N THR A 439 -4.37 -29.45 9.53
CA THR A 439 -5.71 -29.00 9.92
C THR A 439 -6.42 -28.36 8.73
N ARG A 440 -7.75 -28.51 8.68
CA ARG A 440 -8.59 -28.02 7.58
C ARG A 440 -9.82 -27.34 8.14
N GLU A 441 -10.15 -26.19 7.60
CA GLU A 441 -11.40 -25.49 7.87
C GLU A 441 -12.16 -25.32 6.57
N TRP A 442 -13.46 -25.65 6.57
CA TRP A 442 -14.33 -25.56 5.41
C TRP A 442 -15.54 -24.69 5.71
N TRP A 443 -15.96 -23.90 4.73
CA TRP A 443 -17.16 -23.07 4.78
C TRP A 443 -17.68 -22.83 3.36
N THR A 444 -18.79 -22.09 3.25
CA THR A 444 -19.31 -21.68 1.94
C THR A 444 -19.42 -20.18 1.81
N MET A 445 -19.23 -19.68 0.59
CA MET A 445 -19.42 -18.27 0.27
C MET A 445 -19.91 -18.11 -1.16
N PRO A 446 -20.61 -17.02 -1.49
CA PRO A 446 -20.88 -16.67 -2.89
C PRO A 446 -19.57 -16.32 -3.60
N GLY A 447 -19.38 -16.81 -4.83
CA GLY A 447 -18.28 -16.40 -5.69
C GLY A 447 -18.23 -17.15 -7.01
N ALA A 448 -17.04 -17.20 -7.61
CA ALA A 448 -16.74 -18.08 -8.73
C ALA A 448 -15.30 -18.61 -8.62
N VAL A 449 -15.05 -19.77 -9.23
CA VAL A 449 -13.69 -20.30 -9.40
C VAL A 449 -12.92 -19.50 -10.45
N ASP A 450 -11.64 -19.24 -10.21
CA ASP A 450 -10.75 -18.67 -11.22
C ASP A 450 -10.18 -19.81 -12.10
N PRO A 451 -10.57 -19.91 -13.39
CA PRO A 451 -10.10 -20.98 -14.26
C PRO A 451 -8.57 -20.99 -14.44
N ARG A 452 -7.90 -19.86 -14.18
CA ARG A 452 -6.43 -19.75 -14.26
C ARG A 452 -5.72 -20.42 -13.09
N ARG A 453 -6.44 -20.71 -11.99
CA ARG A 453 -5.91 -21.29 -10.74
C ARG A 453 -6.41 -22.71 -10.48
N VAL A 454 -7.20 -23.28 -11.39
CA VAL A 454 -7.71 -24.65 -11.26
C VAL A 454 -6.54 -25.64 -11.26
N SER A 455 -6.46 -26.44 -10.19
CA SER A 455 -5.42 -27.42 -9.95
C SER A 455 -5.93 -28.83 -10.25
N GLY A 456 -5.21 -29.57 -11.09
CA GLY A 456 -5.46 -31.00 -11.30
C GLY A 456 -5.11 -31.87 -10.07
N LEU A 457 -4.50 -31.29 -9.03
CA LEU A 457 -4.09 -31.99 -7.81
C LEU A 457 -5.17 -31.97 -6.72
N ASP A 458 -6.16 -31.09 -6.84
CA ASP A 458 -7.23 -30.89 -5.87
C ASP A 458 -8.57 -31.22 -6.53
N ARG A 459 -9.02 -32.47 -6.35
CA ARG A 459 -10.29 -32.98 -6.90
C ARG A 459 -11.33 -33.07 -5.81
N PHE A 460 -12.56 -32.71 -6.14
CA PHE A 460 -13.73 -32.87 -5.30
C PHE A 460 -14.71 -33.83 -5.97
N GLU A 461 -15.32 -34.70 -5.17
CA GLU A 461 -16.51 -35.46 -5.57
C GLU A 461 -17.66 -35.09 -4.66
N PHE A 462 -18.79 -34.75 -5.28
CA PHE A 462 -20.05 -34.41 -4.63
C PHE A 462 -21.06 -35.50 -4.97
N GLU A 463 -21.73 -36.04 -3.97
CA GLU A 463 -22.88 -36.92 -4.20
C GLU A 463 -24.17 -36.10 -4.08
N VAL A 464 -24.98 -36.12 -5.14
CA VAL A 464 -26.25 -35.39 -5.22
C VAL A 464 -27.31 -36.34 -5.77
N ASP A 465 -28.33 -36.65 -4.99
CA ASP A 465 -29.39 -37.60 -5.37
C ASP A 465 -28.83 -38.98 -5.82
N GLY A 466 -27.71 -39.41 -5.22
CA GLY A 466 -27.00 -40.64 -5.59
C GLY A 466 -26.18 -40.59 -6.89
N GLU A 467 -26.03 -39.42 -7.53
CA GLU A 467 -25.11 -39.18 -8.64
C GLU A 467 -23.81 -38.52 -8.16
N LEU A 468 -22.66 -39.01 -8.64
CA LEU A 468 -21.35 -38.42 -8.33
C LEU A 468 -20.97 -37.35 -9.36
N VAL A 469 -20.82 -36.11 -8.88
CA VAL A 469 -20.34 -34.97 -9.66
C VAL A 469 -18.91 -34.65 -9.26
N GLY A 470 -17.98 -34.72 -10.22
CA GLY A 470 -16.57 -34.40 -10.01
C GLY A 470 -16.23 -32.96 -10.41
N ALA A 471 -15.42 -32.27 -9.60
CA ALA A 471 -14.88 -30.95 -9.92
C ALA A 471 -13.42 -30.80 -9.49
N TYR A 472 -12.73 -29.79 -10.01
CA TYR A 472 -11.37 -29.44 -9.61
C TYR A 472 -11.35 -28.08 -8.91
N GLY A 473 -10.54 -27.97 -7.86
CA GLY A 473 -10.42 -26.75 -7.07
C GLY A 473 -9.54 -25.69 -7.72
N ASP A 474 -9.95 -24.43 -7.62
CA ASP A 474 -9.09 -23.25 -7.70
C ASP A 474 -8.26 -23.18 -6.41
N VAL A 475 -6.93 -23.19 -6.54
CA VAL A 475 -6.00 -23.22 -5.40
C VAL A 475 -5.09 -22.00 -5.43
N SER A 476 -5.05 -21.28 -4.31
CA SER A 476 -4.06 -20.25 -4.02
C SER A 476 -3.31 -20.59 -2.74
N VAL A 477 -2.09 -20.08 -2.62
CA VAL A 477 -1.35 -20.06 -1.35
C VAL A 477 -1.59 -18.70 -0.70
N LEU A 478 -1.76 -18.65 0.62
CA LEU A 478 -1.89 -17.41 1.39
C LEU A 478 -0.53 -16.69 1.49
N SER A 479 -0.53 -15.48 2.06
CA SER A 479 0.69 -14.70 2.29
C SER A 479 1.68 -15.33 3.30
N ASP A 480 1.34 -16.42 3.97
CA ASP A 480 2.33 -17.18 4.74
C ASP A 480 3.18 -18.13 3.87
N GLY A 481 2.86 -18.26 2.58
CA GLY A 481 3.56 -19.14 1.66
C GLY A 481 3.31 -20.64 1.86
N GLN A 482 2.45 -21.02 2.81
CA GLN A 482 2.29 -22.42 3.21
C GLN A 482 0.82 -22.85 3.31
N THR A 483 -0.07 -22.00 3.80
CA THR A 483 -1.49 -22.30 3.91
C THR A 483 -2.12 -22.26 2.53
N GLN A 484 -2.85 -23.32 2.17
CA GLN A 484 -3.60 -23.36 0.94
C GLN A 484 -5.03 -22.91 1.14
N TRP A 485 -5.51 -22.10 0.20
CA TRP A 485 -6.88 -21.67 0.09
C TRP A 485 -7.48 -22.26 -1.18
N VAL A 486 -8.46 -23.15 -1.00
CA VAL A 486 -9.07 -23.94 -2.06
C VAL A 486 -10.52 -23.50 -2.24
N LYS A 487 -10.93 -23.22 -3.47
CA LYS A 487 -12.31 -22.89 -3.85
C LYS A 487 -12.81 -23.88 -4.89
N VAL A 488 -14.04 -24.35 -4.75
CA VAL A 488 -14.70 -25.19 -5.76
C VAL A 488 -16.18 -24.82 -5.84
N ALA A 489 -16.73 -24.79 -7.04
CA ALA A 489 -18.16 -24.54 -7.23
C ALA A 489 -18.97 -25.73 -6.69
N LEU A 490 -20.00 -25.43 -5.90
CA LEU A 490 -20.96 -26.45 -5.49
C LEU A 490 -21.90 -26.78 -6.66
N PRO A 491 -22.13 -28.07 -6.96
CA PRO A 491 -23.03 -28.46 -8.04
C PRO A 491 -24.52 -28.35 -7.70
N ALA A 492 -24.85 -28.20 -6.40
CA ALA A 492 -26.21 -28.11 -5.86
C ALA A 492 -26.17 -27.33 -4.52
N ALA A 493 -27.34 -27.02 -3.95
CA ALA A 493 -27.38 -26.38 -2.62
C ALA A 493 -26.84 -27.33 -1.54
N ILE A 494 -26.25 -26.81 -0.45
CA ILE A 494 -25.61 -27.64 0.59
C ILE A 494 -26.57 -28.69 1.17
N ASP A 495 -27.84 -28.35 1.34
CA ASP A 495 -28.88 -29.24 1.88
C ASP A 495 -29.36 -30.31 0.90
N GLU A 496 -28.92 -30.24 -0.36
CA GLU A 496 -29.13 -31.23 -1.41
C GLU A 496 -27.92 -32.17 -1.59
N LEU A 497 -26.80 -31.90 -0.90
CA LEU A 497 -25.59 -32.72 -0.98
C LEU A 497 -25.65 -33.88 0.01
N ASP A 498 -25.53 -35.11 -0.49
CA ASP A 498 -25.44 -36.32 0.32
C ASP A 498 -24.05 -36.47 0.96
N SER A 499 -22.99 -36.21 0.20
CA SER A 499 -21.61 -36.27 0.67
C SER A 499 -20.67 -35.39 -0.14
N ILE A 500 -19.55 -34.98 0.47
CA ILE A 500 -18.47 -34.25 -0.19
C ILE A 500 -17.16 -34.94 0.15
N THR A 501 -16.33 -35.24 -0.85
CA THR A 501 -15.02 -35.83 -0.66
C THR A 501 -13.95 -35.02 -1.37
N HIS A 502 -12.90 -34.60 -0.64
CA HIS A 502 -11.74 -33.90 -1.18
C HIS A 502 -10.55 -34.85 -1.34
N PHE A 503 -10.03 -34.94 -2.56
CA PHE A 503 -8.85 -35.72 -2.92
C PHE A 503 -7.71 -34.77 -3.25
N ARG A 504 -6.57 -34.94 -2.58
CA ARG A 504 -5.37 -34.15 -2.84
C ARG A 504 -4.16 -35.03 -3.13
N ALA A 505 -3.53 -34.81 -4.28
CA ALA A 505 -2.32 -35.52 -4.63
C ALA A 505 -1.17 -35.14 -3.67
N GLY A 506 -0.59 -36.14 -3.00
CA GLY A 506 0.52 -35.96 -2.05
C GLY A 506 0.12 -36.09 -0.57
N ASP A 507 -1.17 -36.19 -0.24
CA ASP A 507 -1.60 -36.62 1.09
C ASP A 507 -1.13 -38.07 1.32
N SER A 508 -0.22 -38.26 2.27
CA SER A 508 0.35 -39.57 2.56
C SER A 508 -0.61 -40.42 3.41
N GLU A 509 -1.61 -41.01 2.77
CA GLU A 509 -2.10 -42.34 3.13
C GLU A 509 -2.09 -43.20 1.86
N ALA A 510 -1.68 -44.46 2.03
CA ALA A 510 -1.25 -45.35 0.96
C ALA A 510 -2.19 -45.38 -0.26
N GLN A 511 -1.61 -45.15 -1.45
CA GLN A 511 -2.21 -45.44 -2.77
C GLN A 511 -3.55 -44.73 -3.07
N GLY A 512 -3.50 -43.46 -3.48
CA GLY A 512 -4.38 -42.89 -4.54
C GLY A 512 -5.92 -42.93 -4.40
N GLU A 513 -6.49 -43.49 -3.33
CA GLU A 513 -7.93 -43.76 -3.22
C GLU A 513 -8.57 -43.22 -1.92
N GLY A 514 -7.80 -42.69 -0.96
CA GLY A 514 -8.32 -42.17 0.31
C GLY A 514 -8.69 -40.68 0.24
N GLY A 515 -9.87 -40.36 -0.30
CA GLY A 515 -10.42 -39.00 -0.19
C GLY A 515 -10.80 -38.66 1.27
N ARG A 516 -10.71 -37.39 1.66
CA ARG A 516 -11.17 -36.93 2.98
C ARG A 516 -12.61 -36.44 2.88
N ALA A 517 -13.49 -37.03 3.68
CA ALA A 517 -14.87 -36.62 3.79
C ALA A 517 -14.98 -35.22 4.41
N ILE A 518 -15.87 -34.41 3.85
CA ILE A 518 -16.31 -33.11 4.37
C ILE A 518 -17.80 -33.26 4.64
N GLU A 519 -18.20 -33.15 5.89
CA GLU A 519 -19.60 -33.33 6.29
C GLU A 519 -20.42 -32.09 5.89
N PRO A 520 -21.40 -32.18 4.96
CA PRO A 520 -22.21 -31.03 4.54
C PRO A 520 -22.92 -30.36 5.73
N ALA A 521 -23.38 -31.16 6.70
CA ALA A 521 -24.01 -30.68 7.92
C ALA A 521 -23.10 -29.78 8.78
N SER A 522 -21.77 -29.92 8.67
CA SER A 522 -20.80 -29.06 9.36
C SER A 522 -20.58 -27.71 8.69
N LEU A 523 -21.02 -27.56 7.43
CA LEU A 523 -20.93 -26.34 6.63
C LEU A 523 -22.15 -25.43 6.83
N ALA A 524 -23.20 -25.92 7.47
CA ALA A 524 -24.33 -25.09 7.88
C ALA A 524 -23.79 -23.93 8.75
N ARG A 525 -23.95 -22.71 8.22
CA ARG A 525 -23.34 -21.44 8.66
C ARG A 525 -22.90 -21.44 10.13
N ARG A 526 -21.73 -20.89 10.45
CA ARG A 526 -21.35 -20.54 11.84
C ARG A 526 -22.20 -19.32 12.31
N GLY A 527 -23.50 -19.32 12.01
CA GLY A 527 -24.47 -18.24 12.16
C GLY A 527 -25.05 -18.09 13.56
N ALA A 528 -24.27 -18.35 14.61
CA ALA A 528 -24.67 -17.96 15.97
C ALA A 528 -24.23 -16.53 16.33
N ALA A 529 -23.26 -15.96 15.59
CA ALA A 529 -22.88 -14.54 15.73
C ALA A 529 -23.71 -13.60 14.82
N SER A 530 -24.30 -14.10 13.73
CA SER A 530 -24.88 -13.28 12.65
C SER A 530 -26.32 -12.78 12.85
N ALA A 531 -27.03 -13.23 13.88
CA ALA A 531 -28.41 -12.74 14.15
C ALA A 531 -28.47 -11.25 14.56
N ARG A 532 -27.33 -10.60 14.83
CA ARG A 532 -27.23 -9.14 15.05
C ARG A 532 -26.63 -8.36 13.88
N ALA A 533 -26.04 -9.03 12.89
CA ALA A 533 -25.34 -8.37 11.78
C ALA A 533 -26.29 -7.86 10.69
N SER A 534 -27.49 -8.43 10.55
CA SER A 534 -28.41 -8.12 9.43
C SER A 534 -28.99 -6.70 9.40
N ALA A 535 -28.59 -5.81 10.32
CA ALA A 535 -29.02 -4.41 10.36
C ALA A 535 -27.85 -3.41 10.38
N TRP A 536 -26.61 -3.87 10.53
CA TRP A 536 -25.45 -2.97 10.50
C TRP A 536 -25.03 -2.77 9.04
N ARG A 537 -24.75 -1.52 8.68
CA ARG A 537 -24.17 -1.16 7.39
C ARG A 537 -23.01 -0.21 7.66
N PRO A 538 -21.88 -0.37 6.96
CA PRO A 538 -20.76 0.54 7.11
C PRO A 538 -21.19 1.96 6.75
N SER A 539 -20.74 2.91 7.56
CA SER A 539 -20.84 4.35 7.30
C SER A 539 -19.44 4.87 7.02
N PHE A 540 -18.93 4.58 5.83
CA PHE A 540 -17.58 4.95 5.42
C PHE A 540 -17.31 6.43 5.63
N ARG A 541 -16.25 6.71 6.39
CA ARG A 541 -15.63 8.01 6.52
C ARG A 541 -14.72 8.22 5.34
N ILE A 542 -14.70 9.45 4.82
CA ILE A 542 -13.76 9.82 3.77
C ILE A 542 -12.49 10.29 4.45
N TYR A 543 -11.38 9.61 4.17
CA TYR A 543 -10.06 10.11 4.44
C TYR A 543 -9.50 10.70 3.14
N ARG A 544 -9.55 12.03 3.08
CA ARG A 544 -8.80 12.86 2.13
C ARG A 544 -8.03 13.89 2.98
N PRO A 545 -6.72 13.70 3.15
CA PRO A 545 -5.93 14.40 4.15
C PRO A 545 -5.75 15.91 3.96
#